data_AF-I1C756-F1
#
_entry.id   AF-I1C756-F1
#
_cell.length_a   1.000
_cell.length_b   1.000
_cell.length_c   1.000
_cell.angle_alpha   90.00
_cell.angle_beta   90.00
_cell.angle_gamma   90.00
#
_symmetry.space_group_name_H-M   'P 1'
#
loop_
_entity.id
_entity.type
_entity.pdbx_description
1 polymer ?
#
loop_
_entity_poly.entity_id
_entity_poly.type
_entity_poly.pdbx_seq_one_letter_code
_entity_poly.pdbx_strand_id
1 'polypeptide(L)'
;MTEELNVLDYRRTDLYGHLLGIFTKLNILSTLNITASQLLDFLIDVDVSYHPTPYHSFYHAADIVVILYYMLNELDAKHYLTNKQIAVLMISAICHDIGHPGFNNDFQTKTKSDLASYYHNQSILESQSIDITIDLLRKHSLLDETDLLQDLILATDMAFHYDLLEDVNQLEEETWSAGWNDDQRRRFARILLHAADISNTVRPWPISKQWSDLIVREFFRQGDAEKTAGLTVSTGMDRDLDTQASISLRFTEGIVQPYFQSLATLLPKARRWLVALEENKVHWQDLKAATPLAASLGHDTRVSMPAGTITVLSNPLQHLIKPVRIMRTSSHSTALVSPPSSELKRSHSSSLRHS
;
A
#
# COMPACT_ATOMS: atom_id res chain seq x y z
N MET A 1 -21.64 3.42 -8.68
CA MET A 1 -21.42 3.55 -7.22
C MET A 1 -20.57 4.77 -7.05
N THR A 2 -21.02 5.70 -6.23
CA THR A 2 -20.31 6.96 -5.96
C THR A 2 -19.33 6.74 -4.81
N GLU A 3 -18.35 7.63 -4.68
CA GLU A 3 -17.47 7.71 -3.50
C GLU A 3 -18.21 8.00 -2.18
N GLU A 4 -19.52 8.22 -2.25
CA GLU A 4 -20.41 8.49 -1.11
C GLU A 4 -21.09 7.22 -0.59
N LEU A 5 -20.90 6.05 -1.22
CA LEU A 5 -21.50 4.81 -0.69
C LEU A 5 -20.85 4.46 0.64
N ASN A 6 -21.65 4.47 1.69
CA ASN A 6 -21.22 4.06 3.03
C ASN A 6 -21.64 2.61 3.30
N VAL A 7 -20.68 1.70 3.33
CA VAL A 7 -20.96 0.26 3.55
C VAL A 7 -21.53 -0.04 4.94
N LEU A 8 -21.31 0.85 5.91
CA LEU A 8 -21.80 0.70 7.29
C LEU A 8 -23.32 0.88 7.40
N ASP A 9 -23.96 1.47 6.38
CA ASP A 9 -25.43 1.65 6.34
C ASP A 9 -26.17 0.39 5.87
N TYR A 10 -25.43 -0.65 5.45
CA TYR A 10 -25.99 -1.87 4.85
C TYR A 10 -25.86 -3.08 5.77
N ARG A 11 -26.82 -4.01 5.65
CA ARG A 11 -26.68 -5.33 6.29
C ARG A 11 -25.75 -6.20 5.46
N ARG A 12 -25.18 -7.24 6.07
CA ARG A 12 -24.33 -8.24 5.39
C ARG A 12 -24.93 -8.77 4.09
N THR A 13 -26.22 -9.13 4.09
CA THR A 13 -26.91 -9.66 2.91
C THR A 13 -26.97 -8.65 1.76
N ASP A 14 -27.14 -7.36 2.08
CA ASP A 14 -27.20 -6.30 1.09
C ASP A 14 -25.79 -6.09 0.50
N LEU A 15 -24.75 -6.14 1.35
CA LEU A 15 -23.36 -6.09 0.91
C LEU A 15 -22.96 -7.25 -0.01
N TYR A 16 -23.40 -8.48 0.25
CA TYR A 16 -23.16 -9.60 -0.67
C TYR A 16 -23.72 -9.31 -2.06
N GLY A 17 -24.91 -8.70 -2.14
CA GLY A 17 -25.51 -8.26 -3.40
C GLY A 17 -24.68 -7.18 -4.10
N HIS A 18 -24.19 -6.18 -3.35
CA HIS A 18 -23.30 -5.15 -3.88
C HIS A 18 -21.98 -5.72 -4.41
N LEU A 19 -21.31 -6.57 -3.63
CA LEU A 19 -20.06 -7.23 -3.99
C LEU A 19 -20.25 -8.11 -5.24
N LEU A 20 -21.29 -8.93 -5.29
CA LEU A 20 -21.61 -9.74 -6.47
C LEU A 20 -21.82 -8.86 -7.71
N GLY A 21 -22.53 -7.74 -7.56
CA GLY A 21 -22.73 -6.76 -8.63
C GLY A 21 -21.43 -6.10 -9.10
N ILE A 22 -20.53 -5.73 -8.17
CA ILE A 22 -19.20 -5.17 -8.48
C ILE A 22 -18.38 -6.17 -9.30
N PHE A 23 -18.24 -7.39 -8.79
CA PHE A 23 -17.42 -8.42 -9.42
C PHE A 23 -17.97 -8.81 -10.81
N THR A 24 -19.29 -8.85 -10.97
CA THR A 24 -19.95 -9.07 -12.26
C THR A 24 -19.66 -7.94 -13.24
N LYS A 25 -19.80 -6.67 -12.82
CA LYS A 25 -19.53 -5.50 -13.68
C LYS A 25 -18.06 -5.37 -14.08
N LEU A 26 -17.15 -5.86 -13.26
CA LEU A 26 -15.72 -5.95 -13.59
C LEU A 26 -15.36 -7.17 -14.45
N ASN A 27 -16.33 -7.99 -14.86
CA ASN A 27 -16.13 -9.21 -15.65
C ASN A 27 -15.22 -10.24 -14.96
N ILE A 28 -15.19 -10.24 -13.63
CA ILE A 28 -14.32 -11.15 -12.84
C ILE A 28 -14.81 -12.58 -12.96
N LEU A 29 -16.12 -12.82 -12.95
CA LEU A 29 -16.70 -14.17 -13.08
C LEU A 29 -16.22 -14.86 -14.36
N SER A 30 -16.29 -14.17 -15.49
CA SER A 30 -15.80 -14.69 -16.78
C SER A 30 -14.27 -14.86 -16.78
N THR A 31 -13.55 -13.94 -16.14
CA THR A 31 -12.07 -13.98 -16.05
C THR A 31 -11.59 -15.19 -15.26
N LEU A 32 -12.31 -15.56 -14.20
CA LEU A 32 -12.00 -16.70 -13.34
C LEU A 32 -12.74 -17.98 -13.75
N ASN A 33 -13.60 -17.90 -14.77
CA ASN A 33 -14.46 -19.01 -15.20
C ASN A 33 -15.33 -19.60 -14.07
N ILE A 34 -15.98 -18.72 -13.30
CA ILE A 34 -16.84 -19.11 -12.18
C ILE A 34 -18.27 -18.58 -12.34
N THR A 35 -19.21 -19.25 -11.68
CA THR A 35 -20.60 -18.82 -11.58
C THR A 35 -20.80 -17.79 -10.46
N ALA A 36 -21.90 -17.04 -10.54
CA ALA A 36 -22.32 -16.15 -9.45
C ALA A 36 -22.54 -16.88 -8.12
N SER A 37 -22.99 -18.14 -8.17
CA SER A 37 -23.19 -18.96 -6.97
C SER A 37 -21.87 -19.34 -6.31
N GLN A 38 -20.85 -19.69 -7.09
CA GLN A 38 -19.51 -19.99 -6.55
C GLN A 38 -18.87 -18.74 -5.93
N LEU A 39 -19.01 -17.58 -6.58
CA LEU A 39 -18.52 -16.33 -6.01
C LEU A 39 -19.26 -15.98 -4.72
N LEU A 40 -20.58 -16.15 -4.66
CA LEU A 40 -21.36 -15.87 -3.45
C LEU A 40 -20.94 -16.79 -2.29
N ASP A 41 -20.74 -18.08 -2.57
CA ASP A 41 -20.26 -19.06 -1.57
C ASP A 41 -18.87 -18.67 -1.03
N PHE A 42 -17.95 -18.27 -1.91
CA PHE A 42 -16.65 -17.72 -1.51
C PHE A 42 -16.77 -16.47 -0.63
N LEU A 43 -17.61 -15.49 -1.01
CA LEU A 43 -17.79 -14.26 -0.24
C LEU A 43 -18.38 -14.50 1.15
N ILE A 44 -19.25 -15.51 1.31
CA ILE A 44 -19.79 -15.90 2.60
C ILE A 44 -18.70 -16.49 3.50
N ASP A 45 -17.87 -17.39 2.96
CA ASP A 45 -16.74 -17.93 3.72
C ASP A 45 -15.73 -16.84 4.11
N VAL A 46 -15.46 -15.89 3.20
CA VAL A 46 -14.60 -14.74 3.50
C VAL A 46 -15.16 -13.92 4.67
N ASP A 47 -16.45 -13.56 4.68
CA ASP A 47 -17.07 -12.84 5.79
C ASP A 47 -16.95 -13.61 7.12
N VAL A 48 -17.17 -14.92 7.10
CA VAL A 48 -17.03 -15.78 8.29
C VAL A 48 -15.58 -15.84 8.79
N SER A 49 -14.59 -15.66 7.91
CA SER A 49 -13.17 -15.58 8.28
C SER A 49 -12.77 -14.23 8.91
N TYR A 50 -13.62 -13.21 8.87
CA TYR A 50 -13.38 -11.96 9.60
C TYR A 50 -13.80 -12.06 11.07
N HIS A 51 -12.94 -11.61 11.97
CA HIS A 51 -13.29 -11.47 13.37
C HIS A 51 -14.20 -10.24 13.61
N PRO A 52 -15.03 -10.26 14.66
CA PRO A 52 -15.92 -9.15 14.99
C PRO A 52 -15.15 -8.00 15.68
N THR A 53 -14.20 -7.40 14.97
CA THR A 53 -13.45 -6.22 15.41
C THR A 53 -14.20 -4.94 15.04
N PRO A 54 -13.93 -3.80 15.73
CA PRO A 54 -14.56 -2.54 15.36
C PRO A 54 -14.21 -2.06 13.95
N TYR A 55 -12.91 -2.06 13.57
CA TYR A 55 -12.46 -1.53 12.28
C TYR A 55 -12.13 -2.63 11.29
N HIS A 56 -11.11 -3.46 11.57
CA HIS A 56 -10.58 -4.50 10.67
C HIS A 56 -11.53 -5.69 10.51
N SER A 57 -12.67 -5.42 9.89
CA SER A 57 -13.86 -6.27 9.78
C SER A 57 -14.23 -6.46 8.31
N PHE A 58 -15.13 -7.38 8.00
CA PHE A 58 -15.61 -7.53 6.61
C PHE A 58 -16.28 -6.24 6.06
N TYR A 59 -16.75 -5.32 6.92
CA TYR A 59 -17.21 -4.02 6.46
C TYR A 59 -16.06 -3.20 5.86
N HIS A 60 -14.88 -3.21 6.50
CA HIS A 60 -13.69 -2.51 6.01
C HIS A 60 -13.25 -3.08 4.66
N ALA A 61 -13.15 -4.40 4.57
CA ALA A 61 -12.85 -5.10 3.33
C ALA A 61 -13.85 -4.79 2.20
N ALA A 62 -15.14 -4.70 2.51
CA ALA A 62 -16.16 -4.31 1.55
C ALA A 62 -16.03 -2.84 1.10
N ASP A 63 -15.65 -1.92 1.99
CA ASP A 63 -15.40 -0.51 1.64
C ASP A 63 -14.23 -0.38 0.67
N ILE A 64 -13.14 -1.11 0.91
CA ILE A 64 -11.96 -1.17 0.03
C ILE A 64 -12.36 -1.67 -1.37
N VAL A 65 -13.17 -2.73 -1.45
CA VAL A 65 -13.70 -3.22 -2.74
C VAL A 65 -14.52 -2.14 -3.48
N VAL A 66 -15.38 -1.41 -2.76
CA VAL A 66 -16.16 -0.30 -3.34
C VAL A 66 -15.23 0.80 -3.86
N ILE A 67 -14.19 1.13 -3.09
CA ILE A 67 -13.24 2.18 -3.43
C ILE A 67 -12.35 1.80 -4.61
N LEU A 68 -11.87 0.55 -4.68
CA LEU A 68 -11.17 0.04 -5.85
C LEU A 68 -12.06 0.05 -7.09
N TYR A 69 -13.32 -0.36 -6.97
CA TYR A 69 -14.27 -0.25 -8.08
C TYR A 69 -14.42 1.21 -8.55
N TYR A 70 -14.48 2.16 -7.62
CA TYR A 70 -14.50 3.58 -7.95
C TYR A 70 -13.21 4.04 -8.64
N MET A 71 -12.03 3.71 -8.12
CA MET A 71 -10.75 4.06 -8.74
C MET A 71 -10.63 3.52 -10.17
N LEU A 72 -11.01 2.25 -10.37
CA LEU A 72 -10.96 1.60 -11.68
C LEU A 72 -11.84 2.32 -12.72
N ASN A 73 -13.05 2.73 -12.35
CA ASN A 73 -14.03 3.25 -13.32
C ASN A 73 -14.06 4.78 -13.40
N GLU A 74 -13.91 5.49 -12.28
CA GLU A 74 -14.09 6.94 -12.20
C GLU A 74 -12.76 7.70 -12.20
N LEU A 75 -11.67 7.04 -11.76
CA LEU A 75 -10.32 7.63 -11.74
C LEU A 75 -9.42 7.09 -12.86
N ASP A 76 -10.00 6.40 -13.85
CA ASP A 76 -9.33 5.83 -15.03
C ASP A 76 -8.23 4.78 -14.75
N ALA A 77 -8.18 4.22 -13.53
CA ALA A 77 -7.14 3.26 -13.16
C ALA A 77 -7.25 1.92 -13.93
N LYS A 78 -8.42 1.58 -14.46
CA LYS A 78 -8.66 0.30 -15.17
C LYS A 78 -7.78 0.11 -16.40
N HIS A 79 -7.39 1.18 -17.10
CA HIS A 79 -6.59 1.08 -18.33
C HIS A 79 -5.16 0.58 -18.09
N TYR A 80 -4.70 0.63 -16.85
CA TYR A 80 -3.34 0.24 -16.46
C TYR A 80 -3.23 -1.20 -15.98
N LEU A 81 -4.32 -1.96 -15.89
CA LEU A 81 -4.31 -3.33 -15.41
C LEU A 81 -4.97 -4.28 -16.41
N THR A 82 -4.49 -5.51 -16.46
CA THR A 82 -5.18 -6.59 -17.19
C THR A 82 -6.40 -7.07 -16.42
N ASN A 83 -7.35 -7.73 -17.10
CA ASN A 83 -8.53 -8.31 -16.42
C ASN A 83 -8.13 -9.32 -15.33
N LYS A 84 -7.07 -10.12 -15.55
CA LYS A 84 -6.56 -11.07 -14.54
C LYS A 84 -6.03 -10.32 -13.31
N GLN A 85 -5.26 -9.25 -13.51
CA GLN A 85 -4.75 -8.42 -12.41
C GLN A 85 -5.86 -7.71 -11.64
N ILE A 86 -6.91 -7.24 -12.32
CA ILE A 86 -8.10 -6.67 -11.66
C ILE A 86 -8.81 -7.74 -10.82
N ALA A 87 -8.98 -8.95 -11.35
CA ALA A 87 -9.60 -10.05 -10.60
C ALA A 87 -8.80 -10.38 -9.33
N VAL A 88 -7.48 -10.49 -9.43
CA VAL A 88 -6.60 -10.73 -8.28
C VAL A 88 -6.64 -9.57 -7.29
N LEU A 89 -6.60 -8.32 -7.76
CA LEU A 89 -6.69 -7.12 -6.91
C LEU A 89 -7.98 -7.08 -6.08
N MET A 90 -9.13 -7.40 -6.69
CA MET A 90 -10.41 -7.39 -5.99
C MET A 90 -10.56 -8.55 -5.00
N ILE A 91 -9.93 -9.70 -5.29
CA ILE A 91 -9.86 -10.83 -4.35
C ILE A 91 -8.92 -10.50 -3.18
N SER A 92 -7.74 -9.94 -3.45
CA SER A 92 -6.83 -9.47 -2.40
C SER A 92 -7.50 -8.46 -1.49
N ALA A 93 -8.23 -7.49 -2.05
CA ALA A 93 -8.93 -6.47 -1.29
C ALA A 93 -9.96 -7.03 -0.30
N ILE A 94 -10.81 -7.97 -0.74
CA ILE A 94 -11.84 -8.54 0.14
C ILE A 94 -11.26 -9.49 1.18
N CYS A 95 -10.00 -9.92 1.02
CA CYS A 95 -9.34 -10.88 1.90
C CYS A 95 -8.18 -10.32 2.73
N HIS A 96 -7.71 -9.09 2.49
CA HIS A 96 -6.41 -8.61 3.01
C HIS A 96 -6.27 -8.64 4.54
N ASP A 97 -7.39 -8.61 5.27
CA ASP A 97 -7.47 -8.52 6.73
C ASP A 97 -8.17 -9.74 7.38
N ILE A 98 -8.38 -10.83 6.66
CA ILE A 98 -9.05 -12.01 7.24
C ILE A 98 -8.25 -12.58 8.41
N GLY A 99 -8.95 -12.92 9.50
CA GLY A 99 -8.32 -13.35 10.74
C GLY A 99 -7.72 -12.24 11.61
N HIS A 100 -7.84 -10.96 11.22
CA HIS A 100 -7.27 -9.86 12.01
C HIS A 100 -7.90 -9.80 13.43
N PRO A 101 -7.11 -9.91 14.52
CA PRO A 101 -7.63 -9.99 15.90
C PRO A 101 -8.01 -8.62 16.48
N GLY A 102 -7.68 -7.56 15.76
CA GLY A 102 -7.81 -6.18 16.16
C GLY A 102 -6.74 -5.71 17.14
N PHE A 103 -5.53 -6.25 16.95
CA PHE A 103 -4.28 -5.85 17.60
C PHE A 103 -3.17 -5.98 16.56
N ASN A 104 -2.43 -4.92 16.32
CA ASN A 104 -1.49 -4.81 15.19
C ASN A 104 -0.20 -5.67 15.37
N ASN A 105 0.63 -5.72 14.33
CA ASN A 105 1.90 -6.47 14.30
C ASN A 105 2.84 -6.16 15.48
N ASP A 106 2.90 -4.90 15.92
CA ASP A 106 3.73 -4.49 17.07
C ASP A 106 3.22 -5.11 18.38
N PHE A 107 1.90 -5.14 18.60
CA PHE A 107 1.32 -5.84 19.74
C PHE A 107 1.61 -7.34 19.72
N GLN A 108 1.44 -7.99 18.56
CA GLN A 108 1.76 -9.42 18.40
C GLN A 108 3.22 -9.70 18.81
N THR A 109 4.14 -8.86 18.34
CA THR A 109 5.58 -8.96 18.64
C THR A 109 5.87 -8.74 20.12
N LYS A 110 5.36 -7.64 20.71
CA LYS A 110 5.60 -7.30 22.13
C LYS A 110 5.05 -8.35 23.09
N THR A 111 3.91 -8.94 22.75
CA THR A 111 3.26 -9.98 23.56
C THR A 111 3.80 -11.38 23.28
N LYS A 112 4.65 -11.56 22.26
CA LYS A 112 5.18 -12.85 21.81
C LYS A 112 4.06 -13.85 21.54
N SER A 113 3.04 -13.42 20.80
CA SER A 113 1.92 -14.28 20.45
C SER A 113 2.36 -15.50 19.64
N ASP A 114 1.49 -16.51 19.56
CA ASP A 114 1.74 -17.70 18.76
C ASP A 114 1.93 -17.34 17.27
N LEU A 115 1.16 -16.36 16.78
CA LEU A 115 1.30 -15.81 15.42
C LEU A 115 2.66 -15.15 15.21
N ALA A 116 3.11 -14.33 16.16
CA ALA A 116 4.42 -13.68 16.09
C ALA A 116 5.57 -14.71 16.03
N SER A 117 5.42 -15.80 16.77
CA SER A 117 6.37 -16.92 16.75
C SER A 117 6.35 -17.68 15.42
N TYR A 118 5.15 -17.96 14.89
CA TYR A 118 4.94 -18.70 13.65
C TYR A 118 5.45 -17.94 12.42
N TYR A 119 5.11 -16.65 12.31
CA TYR A 119 5.53 -15.77 11.19
C TYR A 119 6.84 -15.02 11.46
N HIS A 120 7.58 -15.40 12.51
CA HIS A 120 8.91 -14.86 12.81
C HIS A 120 8.99 -13.32 12.88
N ASN A 121 7.93 -12.67 13.38
CA ASN A 121 7.77 -11.22 13.44
C ASN A 121 7.87 -10.49 12.09
N GLN A 122 7.58 -11.14 10.97
CA GLN A 122 7.56 -10.53 9.65
C GLN A 122 6.12 -10.45 9.15
N SER A 123 5.59 -9.22 8.97
CA SER A 123 4.23 -8.94 8.49
C SER A 123 3.21 -9.97 8.97
N ILE A 124 3.11 -10.08 10.29
CA ILE A 124 2.53 -11.26 10.99
C ILE A 124 1.07 -11.45 10.55
N LEU A 125 0.30 -10.36 10.56
CA LEU A 125 -1.13 -10.39 10.27
C LEU A 125 -1.38 -10.51 8.77
N GLU A 126 -0.58 -9.86 7.92
CA GLU A 126 -0.71 -9.96 6.47
C GLU A 126 -0.34 -11.38 5.99
N SER A 127 0.67 -12.00 6.59
CA SER A 127 1.03 -13.41 6.33
C SER A 127 -0.07 -14.37 6.77
N GLN A 128 -0.74 -14.09 7.90
CA GLN A 128 -1.91 -14.85 8.33
C GLN A 128 -3.06 -14.72 7.34
N SER A 129 -3.38 -13.49 6.91
CA SER A 129 -4.40 -13.24 5.89
C SER A 129 -4.11 -14.01 4.61
N ILE A 130 -2.85 -14.07 4.19
CA ILE A 130 -2.41 -14.83 3.02
C ILE A 130 -2.68 -16.32 3.18
N ASP A 131 -2.26 -16.93 4.29
CA ASP A 131 -2.44 -18.37 4.51
C ASP A 131 -3.92 -18.76 4.48
N ILE A 132 -4.77 -18.01 5.20
CA ILE A 132 -6.22 -18.22 5.22
C ILE A 132 -6.80 -18.01 3.80
N THR A 133 -6.32 -17.00 3.06
CA THR A 133 -6.82 -16.69 1.72
C THR A 133 -6.51 -17.82 0.77
N ILE A 134 -5.28 -18.35 0.80
CA ILE A 134 -4.87 -19.45 -0.07
C ILE A 134 -5.73 -20.69 0.23
N ASP A 135 -6.03 -20.99 1.49
CA ASP A 135 -6.93 -22.10 1.86
C ASP A 135 -8.33 -21.90 1.27
N LEU A 136 -8.89 -20.69 1.33
CA LEU A 136 -10.18 -20.36 0.71
C LEU A 136 -10.12 -20.47 -0.82
N LEU A 137 -9.06 -19.99 -1.47
CA LEU A 137 -8.89 -20.10 -2.93
C LEU A 137 -8.82 -21.55 -3.37
N ARG A 138 -8.14 -22.42 -2.62
CA ARG A 138 -8.11 -23.88 -2.89
C ARG A 138 -9.49 -24.51 -2.69
N LYS A 139 -10.20 -24.16 -1.61
CA LYS A 139 -11.57 -24.65 -1.34
C LYS A 139 -12.53 -24.31 -2.49
N HIS A 140 -12.44 -23.09 -3.02
CA HIS A 140 -13.34 -22.57 -4.04
C HIS A 140 -12.85 -22.71 -5.48
N SER A 141 -11.62 -23.20 -5.69
CA SER A 141 -10.99 -23.36 -7.01
C SER A 141 -11.00 -22.06 -7.85
N LEU A 142 -10.65 -20.92 -7.22
CA LEU A 142 -10.76 -19.59 -7.87
C LEU A 142 -9.50 -19.14 -8.61
N LEU A 143 -8.31 -19.51 -8.13
CA LEU A 143 -7.02 -19.03 -8.64
C LEU A 143 -5.93 -20.09 -8.43
N ASP A 144 -5.16 -20.37 -9.48
CA ASP A 144 -4.01 -21.27 -9.42
C ASP A 144 -2.70 -20.52 -9.10
N GLU A 145 -2.52 -19.33 -9.68
CA GLU A 145 -1.36 -18.47 -9.45
C GLU A 145 -1.68 -17.43 -8.37
N THR A 146 -0.93 -17.45 -7.27
CA THR A 146 -1.17 -16.59 -6.11
C THR A 146 -0.06 -15.57 -5.84
N ASP A 147 1.02 -15.55 -6.65
CA ASP A 147 2.18 -14.67 -6.42
C ASP A 147 1.81 -13.18 -6.38
N LEU A 148 0.89 -12.74 -7.24
CA LEU A 148 0.40 -11.36 -7.19
C LEU A 148 -0.49 -11.13 -5.96
N LEU A 149 -1.32 -12.10 -5.59
CA LEU A 149 -2.20 -11.97 -4.43
C LEU A 149 -1.41 -11.82 -3.12
N GLN A 150 -0.37 -12.65 -2.96
CA GLN A 150 0.51 -12.61 -1.79
C GLN A 150 1.23 -11.27 -1.70
N ASP A 151 1.80 -10.80 -2.81
CA ASP A 151 2.48 -9.51 -2.91
C ASP A 151 1.54 -8.32 -2.60
N LEU A 152 0.29 -8.39 -3.07
CA LEU A 152 -0.71 -7.36 -2.77
C LEU A 152 -1.09 -7.32 -1.29
N ILE A 153 -1.36 -8.46 -0.67
CA ILE A 153 -1.73 -8.51 0.75
C ILE A 153 -0.53 -8.14 1.63
N LEU A 154 0.69 -8.60 1.31
CA LEU A 154 1.88 -8.16 2.06
C LEU A 154 2.09 -6.65 2.01
N ALA A 155 1.78 -6.03 0.87
CA ALA A 155 1.94 -4.59 0.69
C ALA A 155 0.98 -3.74 1.54
N THR A 156 -0.06 -4.32 2.17
CA THR A 156 -0.92 -3.58 3.10
C THR A 156 -0.30 -3.40 4.48
N ASP A 157 0.80 -4.10 4.80
CA ASP A 157 1.57 -3.81 6.02
C ASP A 157 2.10 -2.36 5.93
N MET A 158 1.70 -1.54 6.90
CA MET A 158 2.10 -0.13 6.98
C MET A 158 3.62 0.08 7.03
N ALA A 159 4.41 -0.96 7.33
CA ALA A 159 5.87 -0.93 7.18
C ALA A 159 6.33 -0.61 5.73
N PHE A 160 5.54 -0.99 4.71
CA PHE A 160 5.85 -0.72 3.29
C PHE A 160 5.31 0.62 2.78
N HIS A 161 4.64 1.42 3.61
CA HIS A 161 3.98 2.65 3.16
C HIS A 161 4.92 3.59 2.39
N TYR A 162 6.14 3.81 2.89
CA TYR A 162 7.08 4.74 2.25
C TYR A 162 7.71 4.16 0.97
N ASP A 163 7.91 2.84 0.91
CA ASP A 163 8.35 2.17 -0.32
C ASP A 163 7.27 2.30 -1.40
N LEU A 164 6.00 2.13 -1.03
CA LEU A 164 4.86 2.34 -1.93
C LEU A 164 4.74 3.79 -2.36
N LEU A 165 4.98 4.76 -1.47
CA LEU A 165 5.00 6.18 -1.84
C LEU A 165 6.10 6.48 -2.87
N GLU A 166 7.27 5.88 -2.71
CA GLU A 166 8.34 5.99 -3.69
C GLU A 166 7.94 5.37 -5.03
N ASP A 167 7.31 4.17 -5.01
CA ASP A 167 6.79 3.51 -6.21
C ASP A 167 5.77 4.41 -6.96
N VAL A 168 4.89 5.16 -6.26
CA VAL A 168 3.97 6.10 -6.90
C VAL A 168 4.73 7.17 -7.69
N ASN A 169 5.75 7.77 -7.08
CA ASN A 169 6.53 8.82 -7.70
C ASN A 169 7.34 8.29 -8.90
N GLN A 170 7.90 7.08 -8.79
CA GLN A 170 8.64 6.45 -9.89
C GLN A 170 7.73 6.11 -11.08
N LEU A 171 6.54 5.55 -10.83
CA LEU A 171 5.59 5.23 -11.91
C LEU A 171 5.12 6.48 -12.66
N GLU A 172 4.96 7.62 -11.99
CA GLU A 172 4.64 8.89 -12.64
C GLU A 172 5.70 9.24 -13.72
N GLU A 173 6.98 9.11 -13.39
CA GLU A 173 8.08 9.40 -14.31
C GLU A 173 8.14 8.39 -15.48
N GLU A 174 7.84 7.11 -15.21
CA GLU A 174 7.90 6.04 -16.21
C GLU A 174 6.71 6.05 -17.20
N THR A 175 5.57 6.63 -16.81
CA THR A 175 4.32 6.66 -17.61
C THR A 175 4.49 7.38 -18.96
N TRP A 176 5.54 8.17 -19.13
CA TRP A 176 5.89 8.83 -20.39
C TRP A 176 6.44 7.88 -21.48
N SER A 177 6.58 6.59 -21.19
CA SER A 177 7.09 5.56 -22.11
C SER A 177 6.00 4.57 -22.60
N ALA A 178 6.32 3.78 -23.63
CA ALA A 178 5.36 2.99 -24.42
C ALA A 178 4.68 1.85 -23.62
N GLY A 179 3.61 2.17 -22.87
CA GLY A 179 2.76 1.20 -22.17
C GLY A 179 3.45 0.48 -21.01
N TRP A 180 2.68 0.03 -20.01
CA TRP A 180 3.27 -0.60 -18.83
C TRP A 180 3.60 -2.08 -19.02
N ASN A 181 4.75 -2.50 -18.50
CA ASN A 181 5.13 -3.90 -18.36
C ASN A 181 4.50 -4.54 -17.10
N ASP A 182 4.69 -5.85 -16.90
CA ASP A 182 4.06 -6.57 -15.78
C ASP A 182 4.51 -6.09 -14.39
N ASP A 183 5.76 -5.64 -14.26
CA ASP A 183 6.29 -5.08 -13.01
C ASP A 183 5.61 -3.75 -12.65
N GLN A 184 5.48 -2.84 -13.63
CA GLN A 184 4.79 -1.57 -13.44
C GLN A 184 3.32 -1.78 -13.06
N ARG A 185 2.64 -2.76 -13.68
CA ARG A 185 1.26 -3.12 -13.34
C ARG A 185 1.14 -3.71 -11.94
N ARG A 186 2.09 -4.53 -11.53
CA ARG A 186 2.17 -5.09 -10.17
C ARG A 186 2.35 -3.98 -9.13
N ARG A 187 3.33 -3.08 -9.32
CA ARG A 187 3.56 -1.92 -8.44
C ARG A 187 2.31 -1.05 -8.35
N PHE A 188 1.65 -0.78 -9.47
CA PHE A 188 0.42 0.00 -9.47
C PHE A 188 -0.74 -0.70 -8.75
N ALA A 189 -0.89 -2.02 -8.89
CA ALA A 189 -1.91 -2.75 -8.14
C ALA A 189 -1.67 -2.68 -6.62
N ARG A 190 -0.40 -2.76 -6.17
CA ARG A 190 -0.02 -2.54 -4.76
C ARG A 190 -0.42 -1.13 -4.29
N ILE A 191 -0.12 -0.13 -5.11
CA ILE A 191 -0.49 1.27 -4.85
C ILE A 191 -2.00 1.45 -4.73
N LEU A 192 -2.79 0.88 -5.64
CA LEU A 192 -4.24 1.00 -5.60
C LEU A 192 -4.83 0.32 -4.36
N LEU A 193 -4.36 -0.87 -4.00
CA LEU A 193 -4.85 -1.56 -2.81
C LEU A 193 -4.54 -0.76 -1.55
N HIS A 194 -3.30 -0.30 -1.40
CA HIS A 194 -2.90 0.53 -0.27
C HIS A 194 -3.69 1.83 -0.20
N ALA A 195 -3.85 2.53 -1.33
CA ALA A 195 -4.68 3.73 -1.42
C ALA A 195 -6.11 3.47 -0.93
N ALA A 196 -6.71 2.34 -1.33
CA ALA A 196 -8.07 1.97 -0.93
C ALA A 196 -8.14 1.69 0.58
N ASP A 197 -7.16 0.98 1.12
CA ASP A 197 -7.09 0.59 2.54
C ASP A 197 -7.04 1.79 3.49
N ILE A 198 -6.28 2.84 3.14
CA ILE A 198 -6.22 4.08 3.93
C ILE A 198 -7.20 5.17 3.47
N SER A 199 -8.13 4.85 2.56
CA SER A 199 -8.97 5.86 1.88
C SER A 199 -10.04 6.50 2.74
N ASN A 200 -10.42 5.93 3.90
CA ASN A 200 -11.51 6.47 4.72
C ASN A 200 -11.34 7.97 5.05
N THR A 201 -10.10 8.42 5.20
CA THR A 201 -9.74 9.80 5.50
C THR A 201 -10.00 10.81 4.37
N VAL A 202 -10.07 10.34 3.13
CA VAL A 202 -10.38 11.16 1.94
C VAL A 202 -11.84 11.03 1.49
N ARG A 203 -12.68 10.33 2.26
CA ARG A 203 -14.13 10.22 2.05
C ARG A 203 -14.85 11.46 2.59
N PRO A 204 -16.11 11.71 2.17
CA PRO A 204 -16.94 12.75 2.79
C PRO A 204 -16.98 12.63 4.32
N TRP A 205 -17.02 13.78 5.00
CA TRP A 205 -16.89 13.87 6.47
C TRP A 205 -17.72 12.85 7.27
N PRO A 206 -19.03 12.62 6.99
CA PRO A 206 -19.81 11.67 7.77
C PRO A 206 -19.22 10.24 7.76
N ILE A 207 -18.69 9.81 6.61
CA ILE A 207 -18.10 8.49 6.41
C ILE A 207 -16.72 8.44 7.09
N SER A 208 -15.89 9.44 6.81
CA SER A 208 -14.54 9.58 7.40
C SER A 208 -14.59 9.57 8.93
N LYS A 209 -15.55 10.30 9.52
CA LYS A 209 -15.76 10.35 10.96
C LYS A 209 -16.20 9.01 11.56
N GLN A 210 -17.13 8.31 10.91
CA GLN A 210 -17.60 7.00 11.36
C GLN A 210 -16.48 5.95 11.37
N TRP A 211 -15.67 5.90 10.31
CA TRP A 211 -14.51 5.02 10.26
C TRP A 211 -13.45 5.40 11.31
N SER A 212 -13.22 6.70 11.51
CA SER A 212 -12.35 7.18 12.60
C SER A 212 -12.87 6.75 13.98
N ASP A 213 -14.19 6.71 14.19
CA ASP A 213 -14.77 6.20 15.44
C ASP A 213 -14.51 4.72 15.66
N LEU A 214 -14.45 3.92 14.57
CA LEU A 214 -14.17 2.49 14.63
C LEU A 214 -12.69 2.22 14.91
N ILE A 215 -11.77 2.85 14.17
CA ILE A 215 -10.33 2.61 14.34
C ILE A 215 -9.82 3.08 15.70
N VAL A 216 -10.29 4.24 16.19
CA VAL A 216 -9.86 4.74 17.52
C VAL A 216 -10.37 3.85 18.64
N ARG A 217 -11.56 3.26 18.51
CA ARG A 217 -12.03 2.24 19.48
C ARG A 217 -11.09 1.04 19.54
N GLU A 218 -10.57 0.61 18.40
CA GLU A 218 -9.66 -0.52 18.32
C GLU A 218 -8.26 -0.18 18.85
N PHE A 219 -7.71 0.97 18.46
CA PHE A 219 -6.44 1.49 18.97
C PHE A 219 -6.47 1.64 20.49
N PHE A 220 -7.51 2.28 21.04
CA PHE A 220 -7.62 2.42 22.49
C PHE A 220 -7.85 1.11 23.21
N ARG A 221 -8.43 0.08 22.56
CA ARG A 221 -8.52 -1.26 23.13
C ARG A 221 -7.14 -1.91 23.19
N GLN A 222 -6.31 -1.73 22.16
CA GLN A 222 -4.92 -2.18 22.18
C GLN A 222 -4.11 -1.47 23.26
N GLY A 223 -4.20 -0.15 23.37
CA GLY A 223 -3.45 0.60 24.40
C GLY A 223 -3.80 0.18 25.83
N ASP A 224 -5.08 -0.09 26.11
CA ASP A 224 -5.50 -0.63 27.41
C ASP A 224 -4.90 -2.02 27.69
N ALA A 225 -4.84 -2.87 26.67
CA ALA A 225 -4.24 -4.19 26.78
C ALA A 225 -2.72 -4.10 27.00
N GLU A 226 -2.04 -3.18 26.33
CA GLU A 226 -0.61 -2.89 26.54
C GLU A 226 -0.35 -2.41 27.99
N LYS A 227 -1.15 -1.46 28.50
CA LYS A 227 -1.06 -1.03 29.91
C LYS A 227 -1.24 -2.19 30.88
N THR A 228 -2.26 -3.02 30.64
CA THR A 228 -2.57 -4.19 31.50
C THR A 228 -1.43 -5.20 31.49
N ALA A 229 -0.77 -5.39 30.35
CA ALA A 229 0.38 -6.28 30.20
C ALA A 229 1.70 -5.66 30.71
N GLY A 230 1.71 -4.41 31.20
CA GLY A 230 2.93 -3.70 31.61
C GLY A 230 3.85 -3.35 30.44
N LEU A 231 3.30 -3.23 29.23
CA LEU A 231 4.02 -2.86 28.02
C LEU A 231 3.97 -1.34 27.80
N THR A 232 4.94 -0.81 27.06
CA THR A 232 4.88 0.56 26.56
C THR A 232 3.72 0.70 25.58
N VAL A 233 2.81 1.62 25.89
CA VAL A 233 1.64 1.93 25.05
C VAL A 233 2.09 2.50 23.72
N SER A 234 1.50 1.99 22.65
CA SER A 234 1.76 2.40 21.28
C SER A 234 1.32 3.84 21.04
N THR A 235 2.10 4.59 20.25
CA THR A 235 1.83 6.00 19.94
C THR A 235 0.43 6.18 19.35
N GLY A 236 -0.40 7.05 19.93
CA GLY A 236 -1.77 7.26 19.45
C GLY A 236 -2.80 6.30 20.00
N MET A 237 -2.40 5.38 20.88
CA MET A 237 -3.28 4.35 21.43
C MET A 237 -3.57 4.56 22.92
N ASP A 238 -3.01 5.59 23.54
CA ASP A 238 -3.27 5.90 24.95
C ASP A 238 -4.48 6.84 25.07
N ARG A 239 -5.65 6.29 25.45
CA ARG A 239 -6.88 7.11 25.62
C ARG A 239 -6.81 8.17 26.71
N ASP A 240 -5.81 8.12 27.60
CA ASP A 240 -5.60 9.13 28.63
C ASP A 240 -4.76 10.32 28.12
N LEU A 241 -4.03 10.13 27.01
CA LEU A 241 -3.09 11.11 26.45
C LEU A 241 -3.41 11.53 25.00
N ASP A 242 -4.13 10.69 24.26
CA ASP A 242 -4.49 10.90 22.88
C ASP A 242 -6.00 11.18 22.74
N THR A 243 -6.32 12.01 21.76
CA THR A 243 -7.70 12.27 21.35
C THR A 243 -7.92 11.76 19.93
N GLN A 244 -9.15 11.40 19.57
CA GLN A 244 -9.49 11.04 18.20
C GLN A 244 -9.02 12.11 17.19
N ALA A 245 -9.21 13.38 17.50
CA ALA A 245 -8.83 14.48 16.62
C ALA A 245 -7.31 14.59 16.46
N SER A 246 -6.53 14.42 17.53
CA SER A 246 -5.06 14.43 17.44
C SER A 246 -4.51 13.23 16.67
N ILE A 247 -5.11 12.05 16.85
CA ILE A 247 -4.77 10.83 16.08
C ILE A 247 -5.06 11.06 14.59
N SER A 248 -6.26 11.55 14.27
CA SER A 248 -6.71 11.74 12.89
C SER A 248 -5.87 12.78 12.16
N LEU A 249 -5.61 13.94 12.77
CA LEU A 249 -4.76 14.98 12.16
C LEU A 249 -3.33 14.48 11.90
N ARG A 250 -2.72 13.79 12.87
CA ARG A 250 -1.36 13.25 12.70
C ARG A 250 -1.29 12.21 11.57
N PHE A 251 -2.27 11.32 11.50
CA PHE A 251 -2.34 10.33 10.43
C PHE A 251 -2.59 10.99 9.07
N THR A 252 -3.52 11.96 9.01
CA THR A 252 -3.79 12.71 7.79
C THR A 252 -2.56 13.45 7.29
N GLU A 253 -1.87 14.22 8.12
CA GLU A 253 -0.73 15.05 7.71
C GLU A 253 0.53 14.23 7.41
N GLY A 254 0.78 13.16 8.19
CA GLY A 254 2.01 12.38 8.10
C GLY A 254 1.98 11.22 7.11
N ILE A 255 0.79 10.67 6.81
CA ILE A 255 0.63 9.44 6.02
C ILE A 255 -0.26 9.68 4.81
N VAL A 256 -1.51 10.11 5.04
CA VAL A 256 -2.52 10.17 3.96
C VAL A 256 -2.20 11.29 2.97
N GLN A 257 -1.98 12.51 3.46
CA GLN A 257 -1.83 13.67 2.60
C GLN A 257 -0.65 13.53 1.62
N PRO A 258 0.57 13.13 2.04
CA PRO A 258 1.67 12.90 1.11
C PRO A 258 1.32 11.82 0.07
N TYR A 259 0.71 10.72 0.51
CA TYR A 259 0.36 9.60 -0.36
C TYR A 259 -0.65 9.97 -1.43
N PHE A 260 -1.75 10.63 -1.05
CA PHE A 260 -2.79 11.03 -1.99
C PHE A 260 -2.37 12.21 -2.87
N GLN A 261 -1.41 13.02 -2.44
CA GLN A 261 -0.80 14.05 -3.30
C GLN A 261 -0.03 13.40 -4.44
N SER A 262 0.83 12.43 -4.15
CA SER A 262 1.53 11.63 -5.17
C SER A 262 0.55 10.81 -6.02
N LEU A 263 -0.46 10.18 -5.41
CA LEU A 263 -1.46 9.43 -6.18
C LEU A 263 -2.20 10.33 -7.17
N ALA A 264 -2.46 11.60 -6.82
CA ALA A 264 -3.12 12.57 -7.67
C ALA A 264 -2.24 13.14 -8.79
N THR A 265 -0.92 12.91 -8.77
CA THR A 265 -0.06 13.15 -9.95
C THR A 265 -0.21 12.01 -10.96
N LEU A 266 -0.23 10.77 -10.48
CA LEU A 266 -0.41 9.56 -11.29
C LEU A 266 -1.83 9.41 -11.84
N LEU A 267 -2.85 9.70 -11.03
CA LEU A 267 -4.27 9.67 -11.37
C LEU A 267 -4.88 11.06 -11.16
N PRO A 268 -4.81 11.98 -12.15
CA PRO A 268 -5.23 13.37 -11.97
C PRO A 268 -6.67 13.57 -11.47
N LYS A 269 -7.58 12.64 -11.78
CA LYS A 269 -8.97 12.68 -11.30
C LYS A 269 -9.10 12.47 -9.79
N ALA A 270 -8.08 11.89 -9.14
CA ALA A 270 -8.01 11.68 -7.69
C ALA A 270 -7.82 13.00 -6.91
N ARG A 271 -7.52 14.13 -7.56
CA ARG A 271 -7.42 15.45 -6.88
C ARG A 271 -8.65 15.82 -6.07
N ARG A 272 -9.84 15.31 -6.40
CA ARG A 272 -11.07 15.49 -5.61
C ARG A 272 -10.94 14.97 -4.17
N TRP A 273 -10.17 13.91 -3.95
CA TRP A 273 -9.91 13.34 -2.63
C TRP A 273 -9.06 14.28 -1.77
N LEU A 274 -8.18 15.08 -2.38
CA LEU A 274 -7.43 16.11 -1.65
C LEU A 274 -8.33 17.25 -1.18
N VAL A 275 -9.39 17.58 -1.93
CA VAL A 275 -10.40 18.57 -1.50
C VAL A 275 -11.13 18.07 -0.26
N ALA A 276 -11.67 16.84 -0.32
CA ALA A 276 -12.34 16.23 0.83
C ALA A 276 -11.40 16.07 2.04
N LEU A 277 -10.11 15.77 1.80
CA LEU A 277 -9.11 15.68 2.86
C LEU A 277 -8.92 17.00 3.60
N GLU A 278 -8.81 18.11 2.87
CA GLU A 278 -8.66 19.45 3.48
C GLU A 278 -9.93 19.88 4.23
N GLU A 279 -11.12 19.57 3.70
CA GLU A 279 -12.39 19.78 4.43
C GLU A 279 -12.44 18.96 5.73
N ASN A 280 -12.06 17.69 5.68
CA ASN A 280 -11.98 16.82 6.86
C ASN A 280 -10.98 17.34 7.90
N LYS A 281 -9.84 17.91 7.47
CA LYS A 281 -8.85 18.52 8.39
C LYS A 281 -9.45 19.67 9.18
N VAL A 282 -10.25 20.53 8.55
CA VAL A 282 -10.93 21.63 9.24
C VAL A 282 -11.85 21.08 10.33
N HIS A 283 -12.68 20.09 10.02
CA HIS A 283 -13.54 19.45 11.01
C HIS A 283 -12.76 18.83 12.18
N TRP A 284 -11.63 18.20 11.91
CA TRP A 284 -10.77 17.65 12.97
C TRP A 284 -10.12 18.75 13.84
N GLN A 285 -9.71 19.87 13.24
CA GLN A 285 -9.18 21.01 13.97
C GLN A 285 -10.24 21.62 14.91
N ASP A 286 -11.47 21.75 14.44
CA ASP A 286 -12.59 22.22 15.26
C ASP A 286 -12.87 21.28 16.44
N LEU A 287 -12.90 19.97 16.19
CA LEU A 287 -13.07 18.96 17.25
C LEU A 287 -11.92 18.99 18.26
N LYS A 288 -10.68 19.18 17.80
CA LYS A 288 -9.51 19.31 18.67
C LYS A 288 -9.63 20.54 19.56
N ALA A 289 -10.03 21.69 19.00
CA ALA A 289 -10.23 22.93 19.74
C ALA A 289 -11.36 22.83 20.78
N ALA A 290 -12.38 22.02 20.51
CA ALA A 290 -13.52 21.80 21.41
C ALA A 290 -13.23 20.81 22.58
N THR A 291 -12.10 20.08 22.57
CA THR A 291 -11.83 19.00 23.54
C THR A 291 -11.02 19.49 24.74
N PRO A 292 -11.50 19.34 26.00
CA PRO A 292 -10.79 19.81 27.21
C PRO A 292 -9.40 19.19 27.43
N LEU A 293 -9.18 17.94 27.01
CA LEU A 293 -7.89 17.25 27.14
C LEU A 293 -6.77 17.95 26.32
N ALA A 294 -7.14 18.59 25.20
CA ALA A 294 -6.22 19.38 24.39
C ALA A 294 -5.79 20.69 25.08
N ALA A 295 -6.57 21.19 26.04
CA ALA A 295 -6.21 22.36 26.84
C ALA A 295 -5.25 22.03 28.00
N SER A 296 -5.17 20.75 28.44
CA SER A 296 -4.31 20.32 29.55
C SER A 296 -2.93 19.79 29.12
N LEU A 297 -2.79 19.33 27.87
CA LEU A 297 -1.53 18.78 27.35
C LEU A 297 -0.75 19.87 26.60
N GLY A 298 0.08 20.59 27.35
CA GLY A 298 0.98 21.63 26.83
C GLY A 298 1.94 21.10 25.76
N HIS A 299 2.31 22.02 24.88
CA HIS A 299 3.09 21.82 23.66
C HIS A 299 4.46 21.18 23.92
N ASP A 300 4.60 19.87 23.68
CA ASP A 300 5.91 19.25 23.45
C ASP A 300 5.77 18.05 22.51
N THR A 301 5.77 18.32 21.20
CA THR A 301 5.77 17.28 20.17
C THR A 301 7.12 17.27 19.47
N ARG A 302 8.10 16.65 20.11
CA ARG A 302 9.16 15.96 19.39
C ARG A 302 8.97 14.46 19.60
N VAL A 303 9.07 13.73 18.48
CA VAL A 303 9.45 12.32 18.32
C VAL A 303 8.34 11.29 18.02
N SER A 304 8.64 10.51 16.97
CA SER A 304 8.21 9.18 16.51
C SER A 304 6.73 8.90 16.22
N MET A 305 6.45 8.76 14.93
CA MET A 305 5.29 8.07 14.37
C MET A 305 5.30 6.59 14.80
N PRO A 306 4.13 5.93 14.89
CA PRO A 306 4.06 4.49 15.10
C PRO A 306 4.66 3.79 13.88
N ALA A 307 5.81 3.17 14.11
CA ALA A 307 6.34 2.16 13.25
C ALA A 307 5.44 0.91 13.38
N GLY A 308 4.82 0.47 12.28
CA GLY A 308 5.01 -0.94 11.95
C GLY A 308 6.52 -1.14 11.91
N THR A 309 7.04 -1.91 12.86
CA THR A 309 8.46 -2.06 13.22
C THR A 309 9.46 -1.61 12.13
N ILE A 310 9.84 -0.33 12.11
CA ILE A 310 11.03 0.15 11.40
C ILE A 310 12.21 -0.26 12.27
N THR A 311 12.55 -1.54 12.17
CA THR A 311 13.92 -1.96 12.41
C THR A 311 14.61 -1.73 11.08
N VAL A 312 15.37 -0.63 10.97
CA VAL A 312 16.45 -0.59 9.97
C VAL A 312 17.41 -1.70 10.38
N LEU A 313 17.22 -2.90 9.82
CA LEU A 313 18.28 -3.89 9.77
C LEU A 313 19.37 -3.25 8.93
N SER A 314 20.37 -2.71 9.62
CA SER A 314 21.64 -2.36 9.04
C SER A 314 22.16 -3.62 8.34
N ASN A 315 22.12 -3.57 7.01
CA ASN A 315 22.49 -4.65 6.12
C ASN A 315 23.97 -5.04 6.36
N PRO A 316 24.31 -6.26 6.84
CA PRO A 316 25.71 -6.65 7.05
C PRO A 316 26.40 -7.14 5.76
N LEU A 317 25.95 -6.70 4.59
CA LEU A 317 26.52 -7.09 3.29
C LEU A 317 27.08 -5.91 2.48
N GLN A 318 27.67 -4.91 3.16
CA GLN A 318 28.48 -3.87 2.50
C GLN A 318 29.93 -4.31 2.18
N HIS A 319 30.30 -5.58 2.38
CA HIS A 319 31.60 -6.10 1.97
C HIS A 319 31.45 -7.17 0.90
N LEU A 320 31.16 -6.78 -0.35
CA LEU A 320 31.53 -7.52 -1.57
C LEU A 320 31.15 -6.78 -2.87
N ILE A 321 31.46 -5.49 -2.99
CA ILE A 321 31.55 -4.84 -4.31
C ILE A 321 32.84 -4.04 -4.38
N LYS A 322 33.80 -4.53 -5.19
CA LYS A 322 35.05 -3.83 -5.46
C LYS A 322 34.75 -2.55 -6.26
N PRO A 323 35.30 -1.39 -5.92
CA PRO A 323 35.06 -0.17 -6.66
C PRO A 323 35.76 -0.20 -8.03
N VAL A 324 34.99 0.04 -9.08
CA VAL A 324 35.48 0.38 -10.43
C VAL A 324 36.15 1.75 -10.35
N ARG A 325 37.45 1.79 -10.64
CA ARG A 325 38.28 3.01 -10.64
C ARG A 325 38.03 3.80 -11.91
N ILE A 326 37.26 4.89 -11.81
CA ILE A 326 37.16 5.91 -12.86
C ILE A 326 38.35 6.87 -12.68
N MET A 327 39.36 6.80 -13.56
CA MET A 327 40.43 7.81 -13.62
C MET A 327 39.94 9.03 -14.41
N ARG A 328 39.77 10.16 -13.70
CA ARG A 328 39.74 11.49 -14.32
C ARG A 328 41.19 11.97 -14.50
N THR A 329 41.56 12.38 -15.71
CA THR A 329 42.77 13.17 -15.96
C THR A 329 42.39 14.50 -16.57
N SER A 330 42.73 15.59 -15.88
CA SER A 330 42.71 16.96 -16.41
C SER A 330 44.10 17.57 -16.23
N SER A 331 44.73 17.98 -17.33
CA SER A 331 45.70 19.08 -17.34
C SER A 331 46.02 19.49 -18.77
N HIS A 332 45.70 20.73 -19.13
CA HIS A 332 46.29 21.44 -20.25
C HIS A 332 47.73 21.86 -19.89
N SER A 333 48.66 21.72 -20.83
CA SER A 333 49.76 22.68 -21.02
C SER A 333 50.35 22.58 -22.43
N THR A 334 50.87 23.71 -22.88
CA THR A 334 51.18 24.15 -24.25
C THR A 334 52.54 23.70 -24.83
N ALA A 335 52.53 23.51 -26.16
CA ALA A 335 53.57 23.61 -27.21
C ALA A 335 55.09 23.74 -26.89
N LEU A 336 55.94 23.03 -27.67
CA LEU A 336 56.89 23.58 -28.69
C LEU A 336 57.96 22.55 -29.22
N VAL A 337 58.13 22.55 -30.56
CA VAL A 337 59.35 22.37 -31.41
C VAL A 337 59.97 20.97 -31.71
N SER A 338 59.63 20.46 -32.92
CA SER A 338 60.37 20.04 -34.16
C SER A 338 61.83 19.42 -34.19
N PRO A 339 62.34 18.88 -35.35
CA PRO A 339 62.80 17.48 -35.60
C PRO A 339 64.33 17.41 -36.00
N PRO A 340 64.97 16.36 -36.64
CA PRO A 340 64.64 15.76 -37.97
C PRO A 340 65.10 14.29 -38.29
N SER A 341 64.71 13.85 -39.50
CA SER A 341 65.47 13.06 -40.52
C SER A 341 65.62 11.52 -40.47
N SER A 342 65.18 10.83 -41.53
CA SER A 342 66.04 10.37 -42.65
C SER A 342 65.27 9.50 -43.67
N GLU A 343 65.60 9.73 -44.94
CA GLU A 343 65.13 9.06 -46.15
C GLU A 343 65.63 7.60 -46.27
N LEU A 344 64.98 6.77 -47.10
CA LEU A 344 65.63 6.16 -48.29
C LEU A 344 64.68 5.24 -49.11
N LYS A 345 64.41 5.72 -50.34
CA LYS A 345 64.43 5.06 -51.66
C LYS A 345 63.44 3.95 -52.08
N ARG A 346 63.04 4.19 -53.34
CA ARG A 346 62.19 3.47 -54.30
C ARG A 346 62.82 2.20 -54.92
N SER A 347 61.96 1.52 -55.70
CA SER A 347 62.20 0.60 -56.85
C SER A 347 62.07 -0.88 -56.48
N HIS A 348 61.43 -1.79 -57.23
CA HIS A 348 61.05 -1.86 -58.65
C HIS A 348 59.86 -2.81 -58.88
N SER A 349 59.27 -2.67 -60.07
CA SER A 349 58.22 -3.45 -60.73
C SER A 349 58.67 -4.81 -61.32
N SER A 350 57.77 -5.80 -61.36
CA SER A 350 57.52 -6.72 -62.51
C SER A 350 56.23 -7.52 -62.20
N SER A 351 55.16 -7.51 -63.03
CA SER A 351 54.90 -8.35 -64.23
C SER A 351 54.96 -9.86 -63.91
N LEU A 352 54.07 -10.77 -64.29
CA LEU A 352 52.90 -10.85 -65.18
C LEU A 352 52.40 -12.32 -65.10
N ARG A 353 51.10 -12.57 -65.38
CA ARG A 353 50.50 -13.83 -65.91
C ARG A 353 50.48 -15.07 -64.97
N HIS A 354 49.58 -16.05 -65.02
CA HIS A 354 48.53 -16.60 -65.90
C HIS A 354 47.57 -17.36 -64.93
N SER A 355 46.27 -17.59 -65.09
CA SER A 355 45.31 -17.61 -66.20
C SER A 355 43.90 -17.35 -65.65
#